data_AF-A0A2E4B2Z4-F1
#
_entry.id   AF-A0A2E4B2Z4-F1
#
_cell.length_a   1.000
_cell.length_b   1.000
_cell.length_c   1.000
_cell.angle_alpha   90.00
_cell.angle_beta   90.00
_cell.angle_gamma   90.00
#
_symmetry.space_group_name_H-M   'P 1'
#
loop_
_entity.id
_entity.type
_entity.pdbx_description
1 polymer ?
#
loop_
_entity_poly.entity_id
_entity_poly.type
_entity_poly.pdbx_seq_one_letter_code
_entity_poly.pdbx_strand_id
1 'polypeptide(L)'
;MPWESLLYLLALLCAGVITPGPNNITCTVHAVVYGKKSNIPLIAGMALGFVTIHFICGLAVDYFEEDSPVGVAMNIAGSIFMFLIAFGILFLGRSEKIHHFPDVVPKIGFKTGFAMQFVNGKEWAMVFMIMSIFLSDFGGGFVGIATITSIITSGGVAAMFVWSHLGEKIKSKTDEPGFVKNAFTILGSLLFILAVLISAGVL
;
A
#
# COMPACT_ATOMS: atom_id res chain seq x y z
N MET A 1 15.98 -21.27 -13.86
CA MET A 1 14.52 -21.34 -14.09
C MET A 1 13.86 -20.33 -13.15
N PRO A 2 12.94 -19.49 -13.64
CA PRO A 2 12.32 -18.37 -12.90
C PRO A 2 11.35 -18.78 -11.78
N TRP A 3 11.23 -20.08 -11.45
CA TRP A 3 10.24 -20.56 -10.48
C TRP A 3 10.56 -20.14 -9.04
N GLU A 4 11.83 -20.12 -8.65
CA GLU A 4 12.23 -19.63 -7.32
C GLU A 4 11.96 -18.13 -7.19
N SER A 5 12.39 -17.33 -8.16
CA SER A 5 12.12 -15.89 -8.24
C SER A 5 10.62 -15.58 -8.23
N LEU A 6 9.82 -16.37 -8.94
CA LEU A 6 8.36 -16.27 -8.90
C LEU A 6 7.79 -16.61 -7.52
N LEU A 7 8.27 -17.66 -6.86
CA LEU A 7 7.82 -18.00 -5.50
C LEU A 7 8.17 -16.90 -4.50
N TYR A 8 9.38 -16.33 -4.57
CA TYR A 8 9.78 -15.22 -3.72
C TYR A 8 8.96 -13.96 -3.99
N LEU A 9 8.76 -13.60 -5.25
CA LEU A 9 7.91 -12.48 -5.65
C LEU A 9 6.48 -12.67 -5.12
N LEU A 10 5.89 -13.87 -5.28
CA LEU A 10 4.56 -14.17 -4.77
C LEU A 10 4.51 -14.14 -3.23
N ALA A 11 5.54 -14.62 -2.54
CA ALA A 11 5.62 -14.56 -1.09
C ALA A 11 5.67 -13.11 -0.58
N LEU A 12 6.50 -12.26 -1.21
CA LEU A 12 6.57 -10.83 -0.92
C LEU A 12 5.25 -10.13 -1.22
N LEU A 13 4.60 -10.48 -2.34
CA LEU A 13 3.28 -9.98 -2.69
C LEU A 13 2.24 -10.37 -1.65
N CYS A 14 2.21 -11.62 -1.23
CA CYS A 14 1.32 -12.10 -0.17
C CYS A 14 1.54 -11.34 1.14
N ALA A 15 2.79 -11.17 1.59
CA ALA A 15 3.10 -10.39 2.78
C ALA A 15 2.64 -8.92 2.63
N GLY A 16 2.88 -8.32 1.48
CA GLY A 16 2.50 -6.95 1.15
C GLY A 16 1.00 -6.71 1.14
N VAL A 17 0.20 -7.66 0.63
CA VAL A 17 -1.26 -7.51 0.48
C VAL A 17 -2.07 -7.96 1.70
N ILE A 18 -1.52 -8.86 2.54
CA ILE A 18 -2.13 -9.28 3.81
C ILE A 18 -2.06 -8.16 4.85
N THR A 19 -1.00 -7.35 4.84
CA THR A 19 -0.88 -6.21 5.75
C THR A 19 -1.80 -5.06 5.29
N PRO A 20 -2.68 -4.52 6.16
CA PRO A 20 -3.60 -3.45 5.77
C PRO A 20 -2.81 -2.17 5.44
N GLY A 21 -2.63 -1.91 4.14
CA GLY A 21 -2.05 -0.67 3.63
C GLY A 21 -3.11 0.39 3.31
N PRO A 22 -2.71 1.59 2.86
CA PRO A 22 -3.63 2.70 2.54
C PRO A 22 -4.79 2.27 1.63
N ASN A 23 -4.49 1.58 0.51
CA ASN A 23 -5.52 1.16 -0.45
C ASN A 23 -6.53 0.16 0.14
N ASN A 24 -6.06 -0.82 0.90
CA ASN A 24 -6.90 -1.85 1.53
C ASN A 24 -7.79 -1.23 2.62
N ILE A 25 -7.24 -0.31 3.43
CA ILE A 25 -7.99 0.43 4.45
C ILE A 25 -9.05 1.31 3.79
N THR A 26 -8.68 2.08 2.76
CA THR A 26 -9.61 2.93 2.03
C THR A 26 -10.73 2.12 1.38
N CYS A 27 -10.42 0.99 0.74
CA CYS A 27 -11.44 0.10 0.19
C CYS A 27 -12.37 -0.45 1.28
N THR A 28 -11.83 -0.84 2.43
CA THR A 28 -12.62 -1.35 3.56
C THR A 28 -13.58 -0.28 4.08
N VAL A 29 -13.07 0.92 4.40
CA VAL A 29 -13.87 2.05 4.92
C VAL A 29 -14.91 2.50 3.90
N HIS A 30 -14.53 2.66 2.63
CA HIS A 30 -15.45 3.08 1.59
C HIS A 30 -16.55 2.02 1.33
N ALA A 31 -16.23 0.73 1.48
CA ALA A 31 -17.22 -0.35 1.40
C ALA A 31 -18.15 -0.42 2.62
N VAL A 32 -17.66 -0.10 3.83
CA VAL A 32 -18.51 0.03 5.03
C VAL A 32 -19.60 1.08 4.78
N VAL A 33 -19.23 2.26 4.27
CA VAL A 33 -20.17 3.37 4.08
C VAL A 33 -21.06 3.15 2.84
N TYR A 34 -20.46 2.85 1.69
CA TYR A 34 -21.13 2.87 0.38
C TYR A 34 -21.38 1.49 -0.25
N GLY A 35 -21.03 0.41 0.44
CA GLY A 35 -21.13 -0.97 -0.05
C GLY A 35 -19.98 -1.34 -1.00
N LYS A 36 -19.60 -2.61 -1.08
CA LYS A 36 -18.40 -3.03 -1.83
C LYS A 36 -18.40 -2.64 -3.32
N LYS A 37 -19.58 -2.55 -3.94
CA LYS A 37 -19.70 -2.20 -5.37
C LYS A 37 -19.27 -0.76 -5.67
N SER A 38 -19.26 0.13 -4.66
CA SER A 38 -18.76 1.50 -4.81
C SER A 38 -17.25 1.54 -5.09
N ASN A 39 -16.51 0.49 -4.72
CA ASN A 39 -15.06 0.42 -4.93
C ASN A 39 -14.66 0.07 -6.36
N ILE A 40 -15.56 -0.37 -7.24
CA ILE A 40 -15.20 -0.73 -8.63
C ILE A 40 -14.48 0.42 -9.35
N PRO A 41 -15.04 1.65 -9.44
CA PRO A 41 -14.33 2.77 -10.06
C PRO A 41 -13.07 3.16 -9.30
N LEU A 42 -13.05 3.05 -7.97
CA LEU A 42 -11.89 3.37 -7.13
C LEU A 42 -10.71 2.42 -7.42
N ILE A 43 -10.98 1.11 -7.41
CA ILE A 43 -10.01 0.04 -7.69
C ILE A 43 -9.49 0.15 -9.13
N ALA A 44 -10.34 0.50 -10.09
CA ALA A 44 -9.90 0.74 -11.47
C ALA A 44 -8.90 1.90 -11.56
N GLY A 45 -9.14 2.99 -10.81
CA GLY A 45 -8.18 4.10 -10.70
C GLY A 45 -6.87 3.67 -10.04
N MET A 46 -6.96 2.91 -8.95
CA MET A 46 -5.79 2.36 -8.25
C MET A 46 -4.98 1.43 -9.15
N ALA A 47 -5.63 0.55 -9.91
CA ALA A 47 -4.96 -0.36 -10.84
C ALA A 47 -4.20 0.41 -11.92
N LEU A 48 -4.79 1.45 -12.50
CA LEU A 48 -4.09 2.29 -13.47
C LEU A 48 -2.89 3.01 -12.83
N GLY A 49 -3.06 3.56 -11.63
CA GLY A 49 -1.97 4.23 -10.92
C GLY A 49 -0.85 3.27 -10.52
N PHE A 50 -1.16 2.02 -10.16
CA PHE A 50 -0.16 0.97 -9.95
C PHE A 50 0.65 0.73 -11.20
N VAL A 51 -0.01 0.48 -12.34
CA VAL A 51 0.69 0.29 -13.62
C VAL A 51 1.59 1.48 -13.93
N THR A 52 1.11 2.71 -13.74
CA THR A 52 1.95 3.92 -13.97
C THR A 52 3.20 3.93 -13.09
N ILE A 53 3.06 3.70 -11.78
CA ILE A 53 4.19 3.71 -10.85
C ILE A 53 5.15 2.55 -11.10
N HIS A 54 4.62 1.35 -11.39
CA HIS A 54 5.44 0.18 -11.68
C HIS A 54 6.32 0.38 -12.90
N PHE A 55 5.77 0.99 -13.96
CA PHE A 55 6.56 1.37 -15.12
C PHE A 55 7.58 2.46 -14.82
N ILE A 56 7.25 3.48 -14.01
CA ILE A 56 8.22 4.49 -13.59
C ILE A 56 9.37 3.83 -12.81
N CYS A 57 9.07 2.99 -11.82
CA CYS A 57 10.08 2.30 -11.02
C CYS A 57 10.95 1.39 -11.89
N GLY A 58 10.31 0.58 -12.73
CA GLY A 58 11.00 -0.37 -13.59
C GLY A 58 11.91 0.29 -14.63
N LEU A 59 11.51 1.44 -15.19
CA LEU A 59 12.36 2.21 -16.09
C LEU A 59 13.48 2.95 -15.34
N ALA A 60 13.26 3.32 -14.07
CA ALA A 60 14.24 4.02 -13.25
C ALA A 60 15.24 3.08 -12.56
N VAL A 61 14.91 1.80 -12.40
CA VAL A 61 15.69 0.88 -11.55
C VAL A 61 17.10 0.64 -12.07
N ASP A 62 17.28 0.56 -13.38
CA ASP A 62 18.60 0.36 -14.00
C ASP A 62 19.48 1.62 -13.91
N TYR A 63 18.89 2.78 -13.60
CA TYR A 63 19.62 4.01 -13.29
C TYR A 63 19.90 4.17 -11.79
N PHE A 64 19.43 3.23 -10.97
CA PHE A 64 19.57 3.25 -9.53
C PHE A 64 20.79 2.44 -9.11
N GLU A 65 21.95 3.08 -9.11
CA GLU A 65 23.13 2.56 -8.42
C GLU A 65 23.06 3.00 -6.96
N GLU A 66 23.06 2.05 -6.02
CA GLU A 66 22.87 2.31 -4.58
C GLU A 66 23.90 3.29 -4.00
N ASP A 67 25.16 3.17 -4.46
CA ASP A 67 26.27 4.05 -4.08
C ASP A 67 26.31 5.37 -4.85
N SER A 68 25.46 5.54 -5.87
CA SER A 68 25.38 6.80 -6.60
C SER A 68 24.76 7.90 -5.74
N PRO A 69 25.03 9.17 -6.05
CA PRO A 69 24.35 10.30 -5.40
C PRO A 69 22.81 10.22 -5.49
N VAL A 70 22.28 9.60 -6.56
CA VAL A 70 20.83 9.37 -6.74
C VAL A 70 20.35 8.26 -5.81
N GLY A 71 21.13 7.18 -5.69
CA GLY A 71 20.93 6.08 -4.74
C GLY A 71 20.76 6.56 -3.31
N VAL A 72 21.76 7.30 -2.83
CA VAL A 72 21.78 7.91 -1.50
C VAL A 72 20.62 8.88 -1.31
N ALA A 73 20.32 9.73 -2.30
CA ALA A 73 19.23 10.70 -2.21
C ALA A 73 17.86 10.03 -2.08
N MET A 74 17.59 8.95 -2.82
CA MET A 74 16.32 8.21 -2.69
C MET A 74 16.24 7.45 -1.37
N ASN A 75 17.33 6.88 -0.86
CA ASN A 75 17.36 6.26 0.46
C ASN A 75 17.04 7.26 1.57
N ILE A 76 17.61 8.46 1.51
CA ILE A 76 17.29 9.56 2.43
C ILE A 76 15.82 9.99 2.26
N ALA A 77 15.34 10.18 1.03
CA ALA A 77 13.96 10.58 0.76
C ALA A 77 12.94 9.54 1.25
N GLY A 78 13.20 8.25 1.03
CA GLY A 78 12.38 7.14 1.54
C GLY A 78 12.37 7.10 3.06
N SER A 79 13.53 7.29 3.70
CA SER A 79 13.65 7.36 5.16
C SER A 79 12.89 8.54 5.76
N ILE A 80 13.02 9.74 5.16
CA ILE A 80 12.26 10.93 5.56
C ILE A 80 10.76 10.70 5.36
N PHE A 81 10.35 10.09 4.25
CA PHE A 81 8.95 9.79 3.98
C PHE A 81 8.37 8.83 5.04
N MET A 82 9.08 7.75 5.37
CA MET A 82 8.67 6.82 6.42
C MET A 82 8.60 7.51 7.79
N PHE A 83 9.58 8.35 8.12
CA PHE A 83 9.57 9.16 9.33
C PHE A 83 8.37 10.11 9.38
N LEU A 84 8.03 10.80 8.29
CA LEU A 84 6.90 11.71 8.22
C LEU A 84 5.56 10.97 8.38
N ILE A 85 5.40 9.77 7.80
CA ILE A 85 4.23 8.93 8.03
C ILE A 85 4.14 8.53 9.51
N ALA A 86 5.23 8.04 10.10
CA ALA A 86 5.27 7.65 11.51
C ALA A 86 4.94 8.85 12.42
N PHE A 87 5.52 10.01 12.15
CA PHE A 87 5.24 11.26 12.87
C PHE A 87 3.76 11.67 12.73
N GLY A 88 3.20 11.60 11.53
CA GLY A 88 1.78 11.90 11.30
C GLY A 88 0.86 10.98 12.10
N ILE A 89 1.13 9.68 12.11
CA ILE A 89 0.34 8.71 12.89
C ILE A 89 0.45 9.01 14.40
N LEU A 90 1.65 9.25 14.91
CA LEU A 90 1.89 9.42 16.35
C LEU A 90 1.40 10.76 16.91
N PHE A 91 1.54 11.85 16.14
CA PHE A 91 1.33 13.21 16.64
C PHE A 91 0.09 13.89 16.04
N LEU A 92 -0.23 13.66 14.76
CA LEU A 92 -1.46 14.21 14.15
C LEU A 92 -2.68 13.33 14.46
N GLY A 93 -2.52 12.02 14.62
CA GLY A 93 -3.57 11.11 15.06
C GLY A 93 -4.16 11.41 16.46
N ARG A 94 -3.55 12.32 17.22
CA ARG A 94 -3.95 12.74 18.57
C ARG A 94 -4.62 14.12 18.63
N SER A 95 -4.81 14.78 17.49
CA SER A 95 -5.40 16.13 17.43
C SER A 95 -6.93 16.08 17.52
N GLU A 96 -7.54 16.79 18.48
CA GLU A 96 -9.00 16.97 18.59
C GLU A 96 -9.67 17.54 17.33
N LYS A 97 -8.93 18.30 16.52
CA LYS A 97 -9.42 18.78 15.21
C LYS A 97 -9.48 17.67 14.15
N ILE A 98 -8.70 16.61 14.29
CA ILE A 98 -8.70 15.42 13.41
C ILE A 98 -9.70 14.37 13.93
N HIS A 99 -10.13 14.47 15.19
CA HIS A 99 -11.18 13.63 15.78
C HIS A 99 -12.60 13.98 15.33
N HIS A 100 -12.81 15.09 14.61
CA HIS A 100 -14.03 15.25 13.82
C HIS A 100 -13.92 14.35 12.59
N PHE A 101 -14.38 13.11 12.72
CA PHE A 101 -14.81 12.35 11.56
C PHE A 101 -15.72 13.27 10.74
N PRO A 102 -15.46 13.47 9.44
CA PRO A 102 -16.37 14.26 8.64
C PRO A 102 -17.77 13.68 8.79
N ASP A 103 -18.77 14.53 9.02
CA ASP A 103 -20.17 14.10 9.19
C ASP A 103 -20.63 13.20 8.02
N VAL A 104 -19.96 13.35 6.86
CA VAL A 104 -20.11 12.51 5.68
C VAL A 104 -18.75 12.06 5.18
N VAL A 105 -18.45 10.76 5.24
CA VAL A 105 -17.31 10.16 4.51
C VAL A 105 -17.57 10.33 3.02
N PRO A 106 -16.73 10.99 2.21
CA PRO A 106 -17.04 11.25 0.81
C PRO A 106 -17.05 9.97 -0.04
N LYS A 107 -17.95 9.91 -1.03
CA LYS A 107 -17.94 8.84 -2.04
C LYS A 107 -16.81 9.10 -3.03
N ILE A 108 -15.79 8.27 -2.99
CA ILE A 108 -14.59 8.39 -3.81
C ILE A 108 -14.64 7.41 -4.99
N GLY A 109 -13.86 7.68 -6.03
CA GLY A 109 -13.89 6.91 -7.27
C GLY A 109 -12.57 6.97 -8.02
N PHE A 110 -12.62 6.78 -9.33
CA PHE A 110 -11.44 6.59 -10.19
C PHE A 110 -10.33 7.64 -9.99
N LYS A 111 -10.67 8.94 -10.02
CA LYS A 111 -9.68 10.02 -9.88
C LYS A 111 -8.91 9.94 -8.57
N THR A 112 -9.63 9.69 -7.47
CA THR A 112 -9.03 9.51 -6.15
C THR A 112 -8.15 8.26 -6.13
N GLY A 113 -8.66 7.14 -6.65
CA GLY A 113 -7.91 5.88 -6.70
C GLY A 113 -6.60 6.00 -7.47
N PHE A 114 -6.61 6.70 -8.62
CA PHE A 114 -5.40 6.97 -9.40
C PHE A 114 -4.42 7.87 -8.64
N ALA A 115 -4.89 9.01 -8.11
CA ALA A 115 -4.04 9.98 -7.40
C ALA A 115 -3.40 9.40 -6.13
N MET A 116 -4.12 8.51 -5.42
CA MET A 116 -3.62 7.88 -4.19
C MET A 116 -2.31 7.12 -4.38
N GLN A 117 -2.07 6.58 -5.57
CA GLN A 117 -0.88 5.77 -5.81
C GLN A 117 0.39 6.62 -5.74
N PHE A 118 0.33 7.86 -6.19
CA PHE A 118 1.49 8.77 -6.17
C PHE A 118 1.92 9.18 -4.76
N VAL A 119 1.03 9.03 -3.77
CA VAL A 119 1.33 9.32 -2.36
C VAL A 119 1.48 8.05 -1.50
N ASN A 120 1.28 6.87 -2.09
CA ASN A 120 1.36 5.58 -1.41
C ASN A 120 2.81 5.08 -1.40
N GLY A 121 3.65 5.62 -0.51
CA GLY A 121 5.07 5.23 -0.48
C GLY A 121 5.36 3.79 -0.06
N LYS A 122 4.39 3.08 0.55
CA LYS A 122 4.47 1.62 0.73
C LYS A 122 4.58 0.92 -0.63
N GLU A 123 3.77 1.35 -1.59
CA GLU A 123 3.77 0.79 -2.93
C GLU A 123 5.08 1.10 -3.65
N TRP A 124 5.54 2.35 -3.62
CA TRP A 124 6.80 2.75 -4.22
C TRP A 124 7.98 1.93 -3.70
N ALA A 125 8.12 1.81 -2.38
CA ALA A 125 9.21 1.06 -1.77
C ALA A 125 9.18 -0.43 -2.16
N MET A 126 8.01 -1.06 -2.10
CA MET A 126 7.82 -2.46 -2.46
C MET A 126 8.16 -2.72 -3.93
N VAL A 127 7.67 -1.87 -4.83
CA VAL A 127 7.83 -2.05 -6.27
C VAL A 127 9.26 -1.78 -6.70
N PHE A 128 9.91 -0.74 -6.17
CA PHE A 128 11.33 -0.52 -6.42
C PHE A 128 12.16 -1.71 -5.98
N MET A 129 11.96 -2.21 -4.75
CA MET A 129 12.64 -3.42 -4.26
C MET A 129 12.43 -4.62 -5.18
N ILE A 130 11.19 -4.89 -5.60
CA ILE A 130 10.89 -6.04 -6.47
C ILE A 130 11.54 -5.87 -7.85
N MET A 131 11.50 -4.67 -8.43
CA MET A 131 12.17 -4.40 -9.70
C MET A 131 13.69 -4.56 -9.56
N SER A 132 14.30 -4.08 -8.47
CA SER A 132 15.76 -4.20 -8.27
C SER A 132 16.22 -5.65 -8.15
N ILE A 133 15.43 -6.50 -7.48
CA ILE A 133 15.82 -7.89 -7.20
C ILE A 133 15.48 -8.81 -8.37
N PHE A 134 14.31 -8.65 -8.98
CA PHE A 134 13.74 -9.67 -9.86
C PHE A 134 13.63 -9.25 -11.33
N LEU A 135 13.87 -7.99 -11.71
CA LEU A 135 13.61 -7.52 -13.08
C LEU A 135 14.34 -8.35 -14.14
N SER A 136 15.62 -8.64 -13.93
CA SER A 136 16.44 -9.46 -14.83
C SER A 136 15.92 -10.90 -14.97
N ASP A 137 15.51 -11.52 -13.86
CA ASP A 137 14.96 -12.88 -13.82
C ASP A 137 13.66 -13.03 -14.61
N PHE A 138 12.88 -11.95 -14.74
CA PHE A 138 11.64 -11.90 -15.52
C PHE A 138 11.84 -11.40 -16.96
N GLY A 139 13.08 -11.41 -17.46
CA GLY A 139 13.42 -11.11 -18.85
C GLY A 139 14.01 -9.72 -19.07
N GLY A 140 14.14 -8.90 -18.02
CA GLY A 140 14.73 -7.57 -18.07
C GLY A 140 13.95 -6.57 -18.93
N GLY A 141 14.37 -5.30 -18.87
CA GLY A 141 13.81 -4.22 -19.68
C GLY A 141 12.28 -4.20 -19.66
N PHE A 142 11.66 -3.88 -20.81
CA PHE A 142 10.20 -3.75 -20.89
C PHE A 142 9.45 -5.06 -20.56
N VAL A 143 9.98 -6.22 -20.96
CA VAL A 143 9.31 -7.51 -20.76
C VAL A 143 9.23 -7.86 -19.27
N GLY A 144 10.34 -7.69 -18.55
CA GLY A 144 10.37 -7.90 -17.11
C GLY A 144 9.46 -6.92 -16.36
N ILE A 145 9.50 -5.63 -16.73
CA ILE A 145 8.64 -4.60 -16.15
C ILE A 145 7.17 -4.97 -16.32
N ALA A 146 6.75 -5.30 -17.54
CA ALA A 146 5.36 -5.64 -17.84
C ALA A 146 4.90 -6.91 -17.10
N THR A 147 5.79 -7.91 -16.98
CA THR A 147 5.51 -9.17 -16.28
C THR A 147 5.30 -8.95 -14.79
N ILE A 148 6.26 -8.29 -14.12
CA ILE A 148 6.18 -7.97 -12.69
C ILE A 148 4.97 -7.08 -12.41
N THR A 149 4.77 -6.03 -13.22
CA THR A 149 3.62 -5.12 -13.10
C THR A 149 2.31 -5.88 -13.13
N SER A 150 2.16 -6.82 -14.06
CA SER A 150 0.95 -7.62 -14.22
C SER A 150 0.67 -8.49 -12.98
N ILE A 151 1.72 -9.13 -12.44
CA ILE A 151 1.60 -10.00 -11.25
C ILE A 151 1.23 -9.16 -10.02
N ILE A 152 1.96 -8.08 -9.74
CA ILE A 152 1.71 -7.25 -8.55
C ILE A 152 0.36 -6.55 -8.65
N THR A 153 0.03 -5.96 -9.80
CA THR A 153 -1.24 -5.25 -9.98
C THR A 153 -2.43 -6.20 -9.85
N SER A 154 -2.37 -7.40 -10.44
CA SER A 154 -3.45 -8.38 -10.33
C SER A 154 -3.64 -8.88 -8.89
N GLY A 155 -2.55 -9.20 -8.19
CA GLY A 155 -2.60 -9.57 -6.77
C GLY A 155 -3.12 -8.45 -5.87
N GLY A 156 -2.67 -7.22 -6.10
CA GLY A 156 -3.17 -6.03 -5.40
C GLY A 156 -4.65 -5.79 -5.64
N VAL A 157 -5.13 -5.91 -6.88
CA VAL A 157 -6.56 -5.81 -7.22
C VAL A 157 -7.38 -6.91 -6.55
N ALA A 158 -6.91 -8.16 -6.59
CA ALA A 158 -7.58 -9.26 -5.91
C ALA A 158 -7.70 -9.01 -4.40
N ALA A 159 -6.62 -8.55 -3.77
CA ALA A 159 -6.63 -8.18 -2.36
C ALA A 159 -7.62 -7.05 -2.08
N MET A 160 -7.62 -5.97 -2.86
CA MET A 160 -8.56 -4.86 -2.69
C MET A 160 -10.02 -5.32 -2.77
N PHE A 161 -10.35 -6.28 -3.64
CA PHE A 161 -11.67 -6.90 -3.63
C PHE A 161 -11.94 -7.68 -2.35
N VAL A 162 -11.00 -8.49 -1.86
CA VAL A 162 -11.15 -9.21 -0.57
C VAL A 162 -11.40 -8.24 0.58
N TRP A 163 -10.62 -7.16 0.68
CA TRP A 163 -10.78 -6.12 1.69
C TRP A 163 -12.10 -5.35 1.54
N SER A 164 -12.58 -5.13 0.31
CA SER A 164 -13.90 -4.56 0.05
C SER A 164 -15.04 -5.45 0.58
N HIS A 165 -14.92 -6.76 0.41
CA HIS A 165 -15.88 -7.73 0.95
C HIS A 165 -15.85 -7.77 2.47
N LEU A 166 -14.66 -7.67 3.06
CA LEU A 166 -14.50 -7.58 4.51
C LEU A 166 -15.19 -6.32 5.05
N GLY A 167 -14.99 -5.17 4.41
CA GLY A 167 -15.66 -3.91 4.78
C GLY A 167 -17.19 -4.02 4.75
N GLU A 168 -17.76 -4.60 3.70
CA GLU A 168 -19.21 -4.82 3.63
C GLU A 168 -19.74 -5.74 4.74
N LYS A 169 -18.99 -6.80 5.12
CA LYS A 169 -19.38 -7.66 6.25
C LYS A 169 -19.32 -6.92 7.59
N ILE A 170 -18.30 -6.09 7.76
CA ILE A 170 -18.08 -5.28 8.97
C ILE A 170 -19.15 -4.18 9.10
N LYS A 171 -19.74 -3.70 8.00
CA LYS A 171 -20.83 -2.71 8.01
C LYS A 171 -21.95 -3.04 9.01
N SER A 172 -22.31 -4.31 9.14
CA SER A 172 -23.34 -4.75 10.10
C SER A 172 -22.94 -4.60 11.58
N LYS A 173 -21.64 -4.46 11.86
CA LYS A 173 -21.05 -4.38 13.20
C LYS A 173 -20.53 -2.98 13.55
N THR A 174 -20.48 -2.05 12.60
CA THR A 174 -19.96 -0.70 12.86
C THR A 174 -20.86 0.17 13.73
N ASP A 175 -22.12 -0.21 13.86
CA ASP A 175 -23.06 0.43 14.80
C ASP A 175 -22.79 0.01 16.27
N GLU A 176 -21.90 -0.96 16.50
CA GLU A 176 -21.44 -1.38 17.84
C GLU A 176 -20.21 -0.54 18.28
N PRO A 177 -20.33 0.36 19.28
CA PRO A 177 -19.25 1.25 19.70
C PRO A 177 -17.98 0.51 20.15
N GLY A 178 -18.12 -0.72 20.65
CA GLY A 178 -17.01 -1.57 21.09
C GLY A 178 -16.15 -2.10 19.94
N PHE A 179 -16.72 -2.30 18.75
CA PHE A 179 -16.00 -2.85 17.60
C PHE A 179 -14.98 -1.85 17.05
N VAL A 180 -15.41 -0.60 16.84
CA VAL A 180 -14.55 0.48 16.30
C VAL A 180 -13.39 0.76 17.24
N LYS A 181 -13.66 0.88 18.55
CA LYS A 181 -12.62 1.08 19.57
C LYS A 181 -11.56 -0.02 19.54
N ASN A 182 -11.98 -1.28 19.51
CA ASN A 182 -11.05 -2.42 19.48
C ASN A 182 -10.22 -2.47 18.19
N ALA A 183 -10.81 -2.15 17.03
CA ALA A 183 -10.10 -2.11 15.76
C ALA A 183 -8.98 -1.05 15.75
N PHE A 184 -9.26 0.17 16.23
CA PHE A 184 -8.26 1.23 16.36
C PHE A 184 -7.19 0.91 17.41
N THR A 185 -7.56 0.28 18.52
CA THR A 185 -6.59 -0.18 19.53
C THR A 185 -5.64 -1.23 18.98
N ILE A 186 -6.16 -2.27 18.29
CA ILE A 186 -5.34 -3.32 17.67
C ILE A 186 -4.40 -2.73 16.62
N LEU A 187 -4.90 -1.86 15.75
CA LEU A 187 -4.09 -1.21 14.72
C LEU A 187 -2.97 -0.34 15.35
N GLY A 188 -3.30 0.44 16.37
CA GLY A 188 -2.34 1.26 17.11
C GLY A 188 -1.27 0.41 17.81
N SER A 189 -1.65 -0.71 18.43
CA SER A 189 -0.72 -1.63 19.10
C SER A 189 0.22 -2.32 18.10
N LEU A 190 -0.29 -2.77 16.95
CA LEU A 190 0.53 -3.38 15.90
C LEU A 190 1.53 -2.39 15.30
N LEU A 191 1.12 -1.14 15.06
CA LEU A 191 2.00 -0.08 14.59
C LEU A 191 3.08 0.28 15.63
N PHE A 192 2.72 0.31 16.91
CA PHE A 192 3.68 0.53 17.99
C PHE A 192 4.73 -0.59 18.07
N ILE A 193 4.31 -1.85 17.98
CA ILE A 193 5.21 -3.00 17.97
C ILE A 193 6.16 -2.94 16.76
N LEU A 194 5.63 -2.64 15.57
CA LEU A 194 6.45 -2.48 14.37
C LEU A 194 7.49 -1.36 14.52
N ALA A 195 7.11 -0.21 15.08
CA ALA A 195 8.04 0.89 15.34
C ALA A 195 9.14 0.51 16.34
N VAL A 196 8.82 -0.29 17.37
CA VAL A 196 9.80 -0.81 18.33
C VAL A 196 10.76 -1.80 17.66
N LEU A 197 10.27 -2.69 16.82
CA LEU A 197 11.10 -3.69 16.12
C LEU A 197 12.09 -3.04 15.15
N ILE A 198 11.64 -2.03 14.39
CA ILE A 198 12.51 -1.22 13.52
C ILE A 198 13.55 -0.47 14.35
N SER A 199 13.15 0.13 15.48
CA SER A 199 14.07 0.89 16.34
C SER A 199 15.08 -0.01 17.08
N ALA A 200 14.77 -1.29 17.26
CA ALA A 200 15.64 -2.28 17.89
C ALA A 200 16.60 -2.98 16.90
N GLY A 201 16.50 -2.67 15.59
CA GLY A 201 17.33 -3.30 14.55
C GLY A 201 17.04 -4.78 14.34
N VAL A 202 15.83 -5.23 14.67
CA VAL A 202 15.39 -6.64 14.55
C VAL A 202 14.80 -6.92 13.15
N LEU A 203 14.57 -5.87 12.36
CA LEU A 203 14.12 -5.81 10.97
C LEU A 203 14.83 -4.62 10.31
#